data_AF-A0A1I1IQE1-F1
#
_entry.id   AF-A0A1I1IQE1-F1
#
_cell.length_a   1.000
_cell.length_b   1.000
_cell.length_c   1.000
_cell.angle_alpha   90.00
_cell.angle_beta   90.00
_cell.angle_gamma   90.00
#
_symmetry.space_group_name_H-M   'P 1'
#
loop_
_entity.id
_entity.type
_entity.pdbx_description
1 polymer ?
#
loop_
_entity_poly.entity_id
_entity_poly.type
_entity_poly.pdbx_seq_one_letter_code
_entity_poly.pdbx_strand_id
1 'polypeptide(L)'
;MSQLISLANEVYKTIFSQLMALKIAPGARITVDNLARELGVSQTPIREALGRLEGEGLVHKTHLIGFSAAPQISSRQFGELYELRLLVEPHAAGRVVSKLTDDMLAANWNSDEAFSLMQDYLAKYPHIDAVWANDDDMLLGVVEAIKQSGRTEIKYALGGNGMKEIIEKVMTGDAMTPIETPYPPSMIKTAIYMTAAQFNGQAPVRGTDKLDAPLITKDNAAEYYFPDSPF
;
A
#
# COMPACT_ATOMS: atom_id res chain seq x y z
N MET A 1 1.80 -24.19 -1.43
CA MET A 1 1.95 -24.65 -2.82
C MET A 1 2.60 -23.54 -3.62
N SER A 2 3.85 -23.74 -4.05
CA SER A 2 4.57 -22.80 -4.91
C SER A 2 3.90 -22.79 -6.29
N GLN A 3 3.33 -21.66 -6.70
CA GLN A 3 2.95 -21.47 -8.10
C GLN A 3 4.24 -21.45 -8.92
N LEU A 4 4.40 -22.44 -9.80
CA LEU A 4 5.43 -22.45 -10.85
C LEU A 4 5.37 -21.12 -11.60
N ILE A 5 6.32 -20.22 -11.32
CA ILE A 5 6.51 -19.02 -12.14
C ILE A 5 6.95 -19.53 -13.50
N SER A 6 6.12 -19.33 -14.53
CA SER A 6 6.49 -19.71 -15.90
C SER A 6 7.81 -19.03 -16.29
N LEU A 7 8.70 -19.75 -16.96
CA LEU A 7 9.97 -19.23 -17.47
C LEU A 7 9.77 -17.94 -18.29
N ALA A 8 8.66 -17.83 -19.03
CA ALA A 8 8.30 -16.61 -19.76
C ALA A 8 8.03 -15.41 -18.83
N ASN A 9 7.53 -15.64 -17.62
CA ASN A 9 7.30 -14.59 -16.63
C ASN A 9 8.62 -14.11 -15.99
N GLU A 10 9.58 -14.99 -15.76
CA GLU A 10 10.92 -14.61 -15.30
C GLU A 10 11.64 -13.79 -16.37
N VAL A 11 11.61 -14.24 -17.62
CA VAL A 11 12.14 -13.51 -18.78
C VAL A 11 11.49 -12.14 -18.91
N TYR A 12 10.16 -12.06 -18.82
CA TYR A 12 9.42 -10.79 -18.81
C TYR A 12 9.92 -9.86 -17.71
N LYS A 13 10.02 -10.35 -16.46
CA LYS A 13 10.48 -9.54 -15.34
C LYS A 13 11.89 -9.00 -15.59
N THR A 14 12.79 -9.82 -16.11
CA THR A 14 14.17 -9.42 -16.42
C THR A 14 14.21 -8.34 -17.51
N ILE A 15 13.56 -8.55 -18.65
CA ILE A 15 13.53 -7.56 -19.74
C ILE A 15 12.88 -6.25 -19.27
N PHE A 16 11.76 -6.32 -18.53
CA PHE A 16 11.15 -5.16 -17.90
C PHE A 16 12.15 -4.41 -17.00
N SER A 17 12.96 -5.13 -16.22
CA SER A 17 14.00 -4.50 -15.39
C SER A 17 15.02 -3.74 -16.21
N GLN A 18 15.45 -4.34 -17.32
CA GLN A 18 16.46 -3.74 -18.19
C GLN A 18 15.92 -2.48 -18.88
N LEU A 19 14.63 -2.46 -19.26
CA LEU A 19 13.96 -1.29 -19.80
C LEU A 19 13.83 -0.17 -18.74
N MET A 20 13.36 -0.50 -17.54
CA MET A 20 13.20 0.49 -16.45
C MET A 20 14.53 1.07 -15.97
N ALA A 21 15.59 0.25 -15.97
CA ALA A 21 16.94 0.68 -15.62
C ALA A 21 17.70 1.32 -16.80
N LEU A 22 17.05 1.54 -17.95
CA LEU A 22 17.64 2.07 -19.18
C LEU A 22 18.87 1.31 -19.70
N LYS A 23 19.04 0.03 -19.31
CA LYS A 23 20.04 -0.87 -19.90
C LYS A 23 19.72 -1.16 -21.36
N ILE A 24 18.42 -1.26 -21.68
CA ILE A 24 17.92 -1.16 -23.05
C ILE A 24 17.43 0.28 -23.21
N ALA A 25 18.18 1.08 -23.98
CA ALA A 25 17.84 2.48 -24.18
C ALA A 25 16.50 2.63 -24.93
N PRO A 26 15.75 3.72 -24.70
CA PRO A 26 14.51 4.00 -25.42
C PRO A 26 14.74 4.02 -26.93
N GLY A 27 13.84 3.39 -27.69
CA GLY A 27 13.99 3.22 -29.14
C GLY A 27 15.08 2.23 -29.58
N ALA A 28 15.90 1.70 -28.67
CA ALA A 28 16.94 0.74 -29.03
C ALA A 28 16.33 -0.57 -29.54
N ARG A 29 16.98 -1.18 -30.53
CA ARG A 29 16.57 -2.46 -31.09
C ARG A 29 16.76 -3.58 -30.08
N ILE A 30 15.72 -4.40 -29.90
CA ILE A 30 15.74 -5.57 -29.03
C ILE A 30 15.86 -6.82 -29.91
N THR A 31 16.97 -7.53 -29.78
CA THR A 31 17.27 -8.71 -30.59
C THR A 31 16.93 -9.98 -29.81
N VAL A 32 15.97 -10.76 -30.30
CA VAL A 32 15.52 -12.01 -29.66
C VAL A 32 16.69 -12.98 -29.45
N ASP A 33 17.55 -13.13 -30.45
CA ASP A 33 18.70 -14.04 -30.38
C ASP A 33 19.74 -13.62 -29.33
N ASN A 34 19.94 -12.31 -29.15
CA ASN A 34 20.86 -11.80 -28.13
C ASN A 34 20.29 -12.07 -26.73
N LEU A 35 19.02 -11.73 -26.50
CA LEU A 35 18.36 -11.99 -25.22
C LEU A 35 18.28 -13.49 -24.90
N ALA A 36 18.02 -14.33 -25.89
CA ALA A 36 18.02 -15.79 -25.72
C ALA A 36 19.39 -16.30 -25.25
N ARG A 37 20.49 -15.82 -25.84
CA ARG A 37 21.86 -16.15 -25.42
C ARG A 37 22.22 -15.61 -24.05
N GLU A 38 21.90 -14.33 -23.79
CA GLU A 38 22.21 -13.65 -22.53
C GLU A 38 21.49 -14.31 -21.34
N LEU A 39 20.23 -14.67 -21.52
CA LEU A 39 19.39 -15.24 -20.47
C LEU A 39 19.44 -16.78 -20.43
N GLY A 40 20.16 -17.42 -21.36
CA GLY A 40 20.31 -18.88 -21.40
C GLY A 40 19.01 -19.64 -21.68
N VAL A 41 18.09 -19.05 -22.45
CA VAL A 41 16.77 -19.63 -22.75
C VAL A 41 16.50 -19.73 -24.26
N SER A 42 15.49 -20.51 -24.65
CA SER A 42 15.05 -20.57 -26.05
C SER A 42 14.35 -19.27 -26.49
N GLN A 43 14.14 -19.09 -27.79
CA GLN A 43 13.52 -17.86 -28.31
C GLN A 43 12.04 -17.71 -27.94
N THR A 44 11.32 -18.81 -27.70
CA THR A 44 9.88 -18.81 -27.42
C THR A 44 9.51 -17.96 -26.19
N PRO A 45 10.08 -18.19 -24.99
CA PRO A 45 9.80 -17.36 -23.82
C PRO A 45 10.24 -15.90 -23.98
N ILE A 46 11.28 -15.62 -24.78
CA ILE A 46 11.66 -14.24 -25.14
C ILE A 46 10.54 -13.57 -25.94
N ARG A 47 10.02 -14.24 -26.96
CA ARG A 47 8.95 -13.68 -27.83
C ARG A 47 7.64 -13.49 -27.07
N GLU A 48 7.29 -14.41 -26.17
CA GLU A 48 6.13 -14.27 -25.29
C GLU A 48 6.29 -13.06 -24.35
N ALA A 49 7.45 -12.91 -23.72
CA ALA A 49 7.74 -11.77 -22.86
C ALA A 49 7.69 -10.44 -23.62
N LEU A 50 8.29 -10.37 -24.81
CA LEU A 50 8.25 -9.17 -25.65
C LEU A 50 6.84 -8.85 -26.17
N GLY A 51 6.02 -9.87 -26.47
CA GLY A 51 4.62 -9.67 -26.83
C GLY A 51 3.78 -9.09 -25.69
N ARG A 52 4.05 -9.51 -24.44
CA ARG A 52 3.43 -8.90 -23.25
C ARG A 52 3.85 -7.44 -23.08
N LEU A 53 5.16 -7.17 -23.15
CA LEU A 53 5.69 -5.81 -23.06
C LEU A 53 5.22 -4.90 -24.20
N GLU A 54 4.93 -5.46 -25.38
CA GLU A 54 4.27 -4.77 -26.48
C GLU A 54 2.83 -4.39 -26.12
N GLY A 55 2.06 -5.31 -25.54
CA GLY A 55 0.70 -5.03 -25.05
C GLY A 55 0.65 -3.95 -23.95
N GLU A 56 1.75 -3.79 -23.20
CA GLU A 56 1.91 -2.75 -22.17
C GLU A 56 2.50 -1.44 -22.72
N GLY A 57 2.84 -1.38 -24.01
CA GLY A 57 3.39 -0.19 -24.66
C GLY A 57 4.86 0.11 -24.32
N LEU A 58 5.58 -0.82 -23.70
CA LEU A 58 7.00 -0.68 -23.33
C LEU A 58 7.95 -1.13 -24.43
N VAL A 59 7.44 -1.91 -25.39
CA VAL A 59 8.15 -2.41 -26.56
C VAL A 59 7.28 -2.15 -27.80
N HIS A 60 7.90 -1.85 -28.94
CA HIS A 60 7.24 -1.83 -30.23
C HIS A 60 7.71 -2.99 -31.09
N LYS A 61 6.77 -3.63 -31.79
CA LYS A 61 7.07 -4.60 -32.82
C LYS A 61 6.80 -3.99 -34.19
N THR A 62 7.85 -3.89 -35.00
CA THR A 62 7.73 -3.40 -36.37
C THR A 62 7.87 -4.58 -37.33
N HIS A 63 6.91 -4.70 -38.26
CA HIS A 63 6.90 -5.76 -39.26
C HIS A 63 8.23 -5.81 -40.02
N LEU A 64 8.80 -7.02 -40.16
CA LEU A 64 10.10 -7.29 -40.80
C LEU A 64 11.35 -6.64 -40.16
N ILE A 65 11.19 -5.78 -39.15
CA ILE A 65 12.31 -5.11 -38.44
C ILE A 65 12.57 -5.77 -37.08
N GLY A 66 11.52 -6.23 -36.40
CA GLY A 66 11.61 -6.88 -35.09
C GLY A 66 11.15 -5.97 -33.95
N PHE A 67 11.74 -6.16 -32.76
CA PHE A 67 11.34 -5.43 -31.56
C PHE A 67 12.27 -4.25 -31.27
N SER A 68 11.74 -3.19 -30.66
CA SER A 68 12.51 -2.10 -30.07
C SER A 68 11.87 -1.66 -28.75
N ALA A 69 12.66 -1.10 -27.85
CA ALA A 69 12.08 -0.40 -26.69
C ALA A 69 11.19 0.75 -27.18
N ALA A 70 10.13 1.06 -26.44
CA ALA A 70 9.33 2.24 -26.72
C ALA A 70 10.22 3.51 -26.68
N PRO A 71 9.94 4.52 -27.52
CA PRO A 71 10.64 5.79 -27.43
C PRO A 71 10.31 6.49 -26.11
N GLN A 72 11.14 7.45 -25.71
CA GLN A 72 10.77 8.35 -24.62
C GLN A 72 9.52 9.14 -25.01
N ILE A 73 8.67 9.40 -24.03
CA ILE A 73 7.54 10.29 -24.20
C ILE A 73 8.07 11.70 -24.52
N SER A 74 7.55 12.31 -25.59
CA SER A 74 7.87 13.70 -25.90
C SER A 74 7.19 14.65 -24.90
N SER A 75 7.73 15.85 -24.73
CA SER A 75 7.11 16.88 -23.88
C SER A 75 5.67 17.18 -24.29
N ARG A 76 5.37 17.09 -25.59
CA ARG A 76 4.01 17.23 -26.12
C ARG A 76 3.10 16.10 -25.63
N GLN A 77 3.51 14.85 -25.83
CA GLN A 77 2.72 13.68 -25.37
C GLN A 77 2.55 13.68 -23.85
N PHE A 78 3.55 14.14 -23.11
CA PHE A 78 3.46 14.31 -21.66
C PHE A 78 2.40 15.36 -21.28
N GLY A 79 2.36 16.49 -22.00
CA GLY A 79 1.31 17.50 -21.85
C GLY A 79 -0.08 16.96 -22.15
N GLU A 80 -0.24 16.27 -23.29
CA GLU A 80 -1.52 15.63 -23.69
C GLU A 80 -1.97 14.57 -22.67
N LEU A 81 -1.03 13.80 -22.09
CA LEU A 81 -1.33 12.84 -21.01
C LEU A 81 -1.86 13.55 -19.77
N TYR A 82 -1.20 14.63 -19.33
CA TYR A 82 -1.65 15.39 -18.17
C TYR A 82 -3.00 16.06 -18.40
N GLU A 83 -3.24 16.59 -19.60
CA GLU A 83 -4.54 17.14 -19.98
C GLU A 83 -5.66 16.09 -19.85
N LEU A 84 -5.44 14.88 -20.38
CA LEU A 84 -6.38 13.77 -20.23
C LEU A 84 -6.61 13.41 -18.75
N ARG A 85 -5.54 13.31 -17.96
CA ARG A 85 -5.64 13.00 -16.53
C ARG A 85 -6.45 14.05 -15.79
N LEU A 86 -6.26 15.34 -16.09
CA LEU A 86 -7.03 16.44 -15.48
C LEU A 86 -8.50 16.46 -15.92
N LEU A 87 -8.83 15.91 -17.09
CA LEU A 87 -10.22 15.76 -17.52
C LEU A 87 -10.91 14.58 -16.81
N VAL A 88 -10.19 13.49 -16.54
CA VAL A 88 -10.77 12.23 -16.05
C VAL A 88 -10.68 12.09 -14.53
N GLU A 89 -9.51 12.30 -13.94
CA GLU A 89 -9.25 11.99 -12.53
C GLU A 89 -10.05 12.88 -11.57
N PRO A 90 -10.12 14.22 -11.73
CA PRO A 90 -10.96 15.07 -10.88
C PRO A 90 -12.44 14.73 -11.00
N HIS A 91 -12.92 14.42 -12.21
CA HIS A 91 -14.30 14.00 -12.42
C HIS A 91 -14.60 12.66 -11.73
N ALA A 92 -13.70 11.68 -11.85
CA ALA A 92 -13.82 10.39 -11.18
C ALA A 92 -13.80 10.55 -9.65
N ALA A 93 -12.87 11.36 -9.12
CA ALA A 93 -12.81 11.70 -7.70
C ALA A 93 -14.10 12.38 -7.23
N GLY A 94 -14.61 13.37 -7.97
CA GLY A 94 -15.88 14.04 -7.67
C GLY A 94 -17.08 13.08 -7.66
N ARG A 95 -17.10 12.07 -8.54
CA ARG A 95 -18.12 11.02 -8.54
C ARG A 95 -18.03 10.05 -7.36
N VAL A 96 -16.85 9.88 -6.77
CA VAL A 96 -16.69 9.12 -5.53
C VAL A 96 -17.13 9.97 -4.35
N VAL A 97 -16.78 11.26 -4.33
CA VAL A 97 -17.24 12.21 -3.31
C VAL A 97 -18.77 12.26 -3.24
N SER A 98 -19.47 12.27 -4.38
CA SER A 98 -20.94 12.24 -4.40
C SER A 98 -21.56 10.89 -3.96
N LYS A 99 -20.73 9.88 -3.69
CA LYS A 99 -21.13 8.58 -3.15
C LYS A 99 -20.65 8.38 -1.72
N LEU A 100 -19.84 9.29 -1.17
CA LEU A 100 -19.58 9.30 0.25
C LEU A 100 -20.93 9.50 0.93
N THR A 101 -21.28 8.61 1.85
CA THR A 101 -22.40 8.89 2.74
C THR A 101 -21.96 9.97 3.72
N ASP A 102 -22.92 10.62 4.39
CA ASP A 102 -22.66 11.56 5.48
C ASP A 102 -21.81 10.94 6.64
N ASP A 103 -21.52 9.64 6.58
CA ASP A 103 -20.79 8.85 7.57
C ASP A 103 -19.42 8.38 7.08
N MET A 104 -19.00 8.76 5.88
CA MET A 104 -17.66 8.49 5.36
C MET A 104 -16.78 9.74 5.51
N LEU A 105 -16.62 10.19 6.75
CA LEU A 105 -15.82 11.35 7.13
C LEU A 105 -14.45 10.91 7.65
N ALA A 106 -13.41 11.62 7.23
CA ALA A 106 -12.05 11.39 7.71
C ALA A 106 -11.72 12.40 8.80
N ALA A 107 -11.08 11.93 9.87
CA ALA A 107 -10.53 12.77 10.93
C ALA A 107 -9.00 12.89 10.86
N ASN A 108 -8.44 12.64 9.67
CA ASN A 108 -7.05 12.91 9.31
C ASN A 108 -5.98 12.49 10.35
N TRP A 109 -6.15 11.32 10.99
CA TRP A 109 -5.24 10.84 12.03
C TRP A 109 -5.06 11.84 13.18
N ASN A 110 -6.08 12.66 13.45
CA ASN A 110 -6.05 13.75 14.42
C ASN A 110 -7.11 13.57 15.51
N SER A 111 -6.70 13.78 16.76
CA SER A 111 -7.56 13.62 17.94
C SER A 111 -8.70 14.64 18.01
N ASP A 112 -8.46 15.92 17.72
CA ASP A 112 -9.46 16.99 17.82
C ASP A 112 -10.54 16.85 16.73
N GLU A 113 -10.13 16.47 15.52
CA GLU A 113 -11.06 16.17 14.43
C GLU A 113 -11.89 14.92 14.74
N ALA A 114 -11.26 13.87 15.28
CA ALA A 114 -11.95 12.64 15.66
C ALA A 114 -12.94 12.88 16.80
N PHE A 115 -12.57 13.72 17.77
CA PHE A 115 -13.45 14.14 18.85
C PHE A 115 -14.70 14.85 18.30
N SER A 116 -14.51 15.85 17.44
CA SER A 116 -15.60 16.62 16.83
C SER A 116 -16.52 15.72 16.00
N LEU A 117 -15.93 14.84 15.18
CA LEU A 117 -16.67 13.89 14.36
C LEU A 117 -17.47 12.90 15.21
N MET A 118 -16.88 12.40 16.31
CA MET A 118 -17.59 11.49 17.21
C MET A 118 -18.76 12.21 17.89
N GLN A 119 -18.63 13.49 18.27
CA GLN A 119 -19.76 14.26 18.80
C GLN A 119 -20.93 14.33 17.82
N ASP A 120 -20.64 14.55 16.53
CA ASP A 120 -21.66 14.54 15.48
C ASP A 120 -22.33 13.17 15.36
N TYR A 121 -21.56 12.08 15.42
CA TYR A 121 -22.10 10.72 15.42
C TYR A 121 -22.95 10.42 16.66
N LEU A 122 -22.53 10.86 17.84
CA LEU A 122 -23.29 10.69 19.08
C LEU A 122 -24.61 11.46 19.05
N ALA A 123 -24.68 12.61 18.35
CA ALA A 123 -25.91 13.37 18.15
C ALA A 123 -26.81 12.73 17.08
N LYS A 124 -26.22 12.22 15.99
CA LYS A 124 -26.94 11.66 14.84
C LYS A 124 -27.49 10.25 15.11
N TYR A 125 -26.74 9.41 15.82
CA TYR A 125 -27.06 8.00 16.03
C TYR A 125 -27.58 7.76 17.44
N PRO A 126 -28.86 7.40 17.61
CA PRO A 126 -29.42 7.11 18.93
C PRO A 126 -28.78 5.92 19.63
N HIS A 127 -28.17 5.00 18.89
CA HIS A 127 -27.55 3.78 19.42
C HIS A 127 -26.25 3.47 18.66
N ILE A 128 -25.16 3.24 19.40
CA ILE A 128 -23.85 2.83 18.87
C ILE A 128 -23.34 1.70 19.78
N ASP A 129 -23.07 0.52 19.23
CA ASP A 129 -22.56 -0.61 20.04
C ASP A 129 -21.04 -0.54 20.25
N ALA A 130 -20.30 -0.05 19.25
CA ALA A 130 -18.85 0.04 19.27
C ALA A 130 -18.34 1.07 18.24
N VAL A 131 -17.11 1.54 18.44
CA VAL A 131 -16.40 2.45 17.53
C VAL A 131 -15.05 1.86 17.15
N TRP A 132 -14.72 1.95 15.87
CA TRP A 132 -13.38 1.66 15.35
C TRP A 132 -12.76 2.96 14.83
N ALA A 133 -11.69 3.40 15.47
CA ALA A 133 -10.84 4.48 14.99
C ALA A 133 -9.66 3.86 14.22
N ASN A 134 -9.35 4.40 13.04
CA ASN A 134 -8.27 3.86 12.19
C ASN A 134 -6.87 4.06 12.76
N ASP A 135 -6.72 4.91 13.78
CA ASP A 135 -5.45 5.19 14.44
C ASP A 135 -5.70 5.49 15.93
N ASP A 136 -4.67 5.33 16.75
CA ASP A 136 -4.73 5.53 18.20
C ASP A 136 -4.87 7.01 18.56
N ASP A 137 -4.26 7.92 17.79
CA ASP A 137 -4.46 9.37 17.97
C ASP A 137 -5.94 9.74 17.83
N MET A 138 -6.63 9.14 16.85
CA MET A 138 -8.06 9.33 16.65
C MET A 138 -8.87 8.69 17.78
N LEU A 139 -8.46 7.50 18.24
CA LEU A 139 -9.11 6.81 19.35
C LEU A 139 -9.15 7.68 20.61
N LEU A 140 -8.08 8.41 20.92
CA LEU A 140 -8.04 9.33 22.06
C LEU A 140 -9.18 10.36 22.00
N GLY A 141 -9.40 10.97 20.83
CA GLY A 141 -10.50 11.89 20.59
C GLY A 141 -11.87 11.23 20.70
N VAL A 142 -12.03 10.04 20.13
CA VAL A 142 -13.27 9.25 20.21
C VAL A 142 -13.64 8.92 21.65
N VAL A 143 -12.69 8.40 22.45
CA VAL A 143 -12.93 8.01 23.84
C VAL A 143 -13.32 9.23 24.69
N GLU A 144 -12.69 10.38 24.48
CA GLU A 144 -13.04 11.60 25.20
C GLU A 144 -14.45 12.10 24.80
N ALA A 145 -14.83 12.05 23.53
CA ALA A 145 -16.19 12.40 23.09
C ALA A 145 -17.25 11.47 23.70
N ILE A 146 -17.01 10.15 23.70
CA ILE A 146 -17.89 9.16 24.33
C ILE A 146 -18.06 9.48 25.81
N LYS A 147 -16.95 9.71 26.53
CA LYS A 147 -16.95 10.03 27.95
C LYS A 147 -17.74 11.30 28.26
N GLN A 148 -17.60 12.35 27.45
CA GLN A 148 -18.34 13.60 27.63
C GLN A 148 -19.84 13.46 27.32
N SER A 149 -20.23 12.53 26.44
CA SER A 149 -21.64 12.30 26.10
C SER A 149 -22.43 11.62 27.21
N GLY A 150 -21.75 10.89 28.11
CA GLY A 150 -22.39 10.07 29.14
C GLY A 150 -23.09 8.82 28.61
N ARG A 151 -22.93 8.47 27.32
CA ARG A 151 -23.44 7.22 26.74
C ARG A 151 -22.69 6.01 27.32
N THR A 152 -23.46 4.99 27.68
CA THR A 152 -22.96 3.78 28.35
C THR A 152 -23.25 2.50 27.57
N GLU A 153 -24.02 2.60 26.49
CA GLU A 153 -24.34 1.53 25.57
C GLU A 153 -23.16 1.17 24.65
N ILE A 154 -22.22 2.10 24.45
CA ILE A 154 -21.01 1.90 23.64
C ILE A 154 -20.06 1.01 24.43
N LYS A 155 -19.88 -0.23 23.96
CA LYS A 155 -19.11 -1.26 24.67
C LYS A 155 -17.62 -1.17 24.40
N TYR A 156 -17.25 -0.80 23.18
CA TYR A 156 -15.86 -0.79 22.73
C TYR A 156 -15.54 0.46 21.91
N ALA A 157 -14.35 1.01 22.13
CA ALA A 157 -13.72 1.98 21.25
C ALA A 157 -12.29 1.48 21.02
N LEU A 158 -12.00 1.13 19.77
CA LEU A 158 -10.77 0.45 19.37
C LEU A 158 -9.94 1.31 18.42
N GLY A 159 -8.62 1.18 18.53
CA GLY A 159 -7.62 1.88 17.73
C GLY A 159 -6.80 0.92 16.87
N GLY A 160 -5.71 1.43 16.33
CA GLY A 160 -4.88 0.72 15.37
C GLY A 160 -3.60 1.48 15.06
N ASN A 161 -2.60 1.36 15.92
CA ASN A 161 -1.25 1.89 15.69
C ASN A 161 -0.21 1.20 16.59
N GLY A 162 -0.56 1.03 17.87
CA GLY A 162 0.32 0.50 18.90
C GLY A 162 0.98 1.59 19.75
N MET A 163 0.29 2.72 19.96
CA MET A 163 0.73 3.76 20.90
C MET A 163 0.88 3.18 22.29
N LYS A 164 1.94 3.55 23.01
CA LYS A 164 2.23 2.96 24.32
C LYS A 164 1.12 3.19 25.34
N GLU A 165 0.43 4.33 25.27
CA GLU A 165 -0.68 4.66 26.16
C GLU A 165 -1.88 3.74 25.93
N ILE A 166 -2.12 3.33 24.68
CA ILE A 166 -3.19 2.40 24.34
C ILE A 166 -2.80 0.96 24.72
N ILE A 167 -1.54 0.57 24.49
CA ILE A 167 -1.03 -0.73 24.93
C ILE A 167 -1.09 -0.85 26.46
N GLU A 168 -0.78 0.22 27.20
CA GLU A 168 -0.91 0.25 28.66
C GLU A 168 -2.37 0.04 29.11
N LYS A 169 -3.34 0.65 28.42
CA LYS A 169 -4.77 0.42 28.66
C LYS A 169 -5.15 -1.04 28.45
N VAL A 170 -4.72 -1.65 27.36
CA VAL A 170 -4.95 -3.08 27.10
C VAL A 170 -4.32 -3.95 28.20
N MET A 171 -3.06 -3.67 28.57
CA MET A 171 -2.33 -4.39 29.60
C MET A 171 -3.01 -4.30 30.97
N THR A 172 -3.54 -3.13 31.33
CA THR A 172 -4.26 -2.91 32.59
C THR A 172 -5.71 -3.42 32.56
N GLY A 173 -6.22 -3.79 31.38
CA GLY A 173 -7.55 -4.37 31.19
C GLY A 173 -8.65 -3.33 31.11
N ASP A 174 -8.41 -2.21 30.42
CA ASP A 174 -9.42 -1.21 30.09
C ASP A 174 -10.63 -1.89 29.39
N ALA A 175 -11.83 -1.65 29.91
CA ALA A 175 -13.03 -2.32 29.44
C ALA A 175 -13.51 -1.81 28.07
N MET A 176 -13.21 -0.54 27.74
CA MET A 176 -13.61 0.11 26.49
C MET A 176 -12.59 -0.19 25.38
N THR A 177 -11.31 -0.25 25.73
CA THR A 177 -10.22 -0.55 24.79
C THR A 177 -9.44 -1.80 25.24
N PRO A 178 -10.04 -3.01 25.12
CA PRO A 178 -9.45 -4.25 25.66
C PRO A 178 -8.45 -4.93 24.71
N ILE A 179 -8.33 -4.47 23.47
CA ILE A 179 -7.46 -5.03 22.43
C ILE A 179 -6.85 -3.92 21.59
N GLU A 180 -5.73 -4.22 20.95
CA GLU A 180 -5.01 -3.31 20.05
C GLU A 180 -4.40 -4.08 18.86
N THR A 181 -4.08 -3.40 17.76
CA THR A 181 -3.34 -3.98 16.64
C THR A 181 -2.27 -3.01 16.17
N PRO A 182 -0.98 -3.36 16.27
CA PRO A 182 0.08 -2.41 15.98
C PRO A 182 0.40 -2.35 14.49
N TYR A 183 1.01 -1.24 14.06
CA TYR A 183 1.90 -1.26 12.90
C TYR A 183 3.28 -1.74 13.38
N PRO A 184 3.73 -2.97 13.05
CA PRO A 184 4.96 -3.50 13.59
C PRO A 184 6.16 -2.62 13.18
N PRO A 185 6.98 -2.10 14.12
CA PRO A 185 8.18 -1.30 13.77
C PRO A 185 9.16 -2.04 12.83
N SER A 186 9.08 -3.38 12.77
CA SER A 186 9.79 -4.19 11.78
C SER A 186 9.45 -3.87 10.32
N MET A 187 8.40 -3.10 10.03
CA MET A 187 8.13 -2.57 8.69
C MET A 187 9.34 -1.80 8.15
N ILE A 188 9.94 -0.93 8.97
CA ILE A 188 11.12 -0.14 8.59
C ILE A 188 12.31 -1.06 8.34
N LYS A 189 12.56 -2.01 9.25
CA LYS A 189 13.64 -3.01 9.10
C LYS A 189 13.50 -3.79 7.80
N THR A 190 12.29 -4.26 7.50
CA THR A 190 12.01 -5.05 6.29
C THR A 190 12.21 -4.19 5.04
N ALA A 191 11.70 -2.95 5.04
CA ALA A 191 11.88 -2.01 3.93
C ALA A 191 13.37 -1.70 3.66
N ILE A 192 14.16 -1.45 4.71
CA ILE A 192 15.62 -1.24 4.59
C ILE A 192 16.28 -2.48 4.03
N TYR A 193 15.95 -3.66 4.57
CA TYR A 193 16.53 -4.92 4.11
C TYR A 193 16.23 -5.19 2.64
N MET A 194 14.97 -5.05 2.21
CA MET A 194 14.57 -5.22 0.81
C MET A 194 15.30 -4.25 -0.12
N THR A 195 15.44 -3.00 0.31
CA THR A 195 16.17 -1.98 -0.44
C THR A 195 17.64 -2.36 -0.60
N ALA A 196 18.31 -2.73 0.50
CA ALA A 196 19.71 -3.16 0.46
C ALA A 196 19.91 -4.43 -0.39
N ALA A 197 18.99 -5.39 -0.29
CA ALA A 197 19.00 -6.63 -1.07
C ALA A 197 18.83 -6.36 -2.57
N GLN A 198 18.04 -5.35 -2.96
CA GLN A 198 17.89 -4.96 -4.36
C GLN A 198 19.20 -4.42 -4.98
N PHE A 199 20.06 -3.76 -4.20
CA PHE A 199 21.32 -3.21 -4.68
C PHE A 199 22.50 -4.18 -4.59
N ASN A 200 22.52 -5.05 -3.58
CA ASN A 200 23.64 -5.95 -3.32
C ASN A 200 23.38 -7.40 -3.76
N GLY A 201 22.13 -7.78 -3.99
CA GLY A 201 21.73 -9.12 -4.39
C GLY A 201 21.78 -9.33 -5.90
N GLN A 202 22.03 -10.58 -6.30
CA GLN A 202 21.87 -10.99 -7.70
C GLN A 202 20.42 -11.37 -8.05
N ALA A 203 19.59 -11.62 -7.03
CA ALA A 203 18.17 -11.93 -7.20
C ALA A 203 17.33 -10.64 -7.20
N PRO A 204 16.40 -10.46 -8.15
CA PRO A 204 15.53 -9.30 -8.19
C PRO A 204 14.55 -9.29 -7.01
N VAL A 205 14.51 -8.19 -6.26
CA VAL A 205 13.53 -7.97 -5.18
C VAL A 205 12.31 -7.29 -5.79
N ARG A 206 11.20 -8.02 -5.92
CA ARG A 206 9.92 -7.53 -6.46
C ARG A 206 8.75 -8.20 -5.78
N GLY A 207 7.67 -7.45 -5.60
CA GLY A 207 6.41 -7.95 -5.10
C GLY A 207 5.94 -7.17 -3.87
N THR A 208 4.98 -7.75 -3.17
CA THR A 208 4.42 -7.21 -1.93
C THR A 208 4.73 -8.20 -0.81
N ASP A 209 5.47 -7.74 0.18
CA ASP A 209 5.70 -8.49 1.41
C ASP A 209 4.67 -8.07 2.45
N LYS A 210 3.85 -9.03 2.89
CA LYS A 210 2.85 -8.81 3.94
C LYS A 210 3.50 -9.12 5.28
N LEU A 211 3.54 -8.12 6.14
CA LEU A 211 4.00 -8.26 7.52
C LEU A 211 2.81 -8.57 8.42
N ASP A 212 3.06 -9.37 9.44
CA ASP A 212 2.04 -9.76 10.40
C ASP A 212 1.65 -8.57 11.30
N ALA A 213 0.38 -8.47 11.65
CA ALA A 213 -0.17 -7.47 12.56
C ALA A 213 -0.80 -8.21 13.74
N PRO A 214 -0.04 -8.49 14.82
CA PRO A 214 -0.51 -9.37 15.88
C PRO A 214 -1.64 -8.69 16.66
N LEU A 215 -2.66 -9.47 17.02
CA LEU A 215 -3.67 -9.02 17.97
C LEU A 215 -3.02 -8.89 19.36
N ILE A 216 -3.01 -7.67 19.89
CA ILE A 216 -2.58 -7.39 21.25
C ILE A 216 -3.81 -7.50 22.15
N THR A 217 -3.66 -8.31 23.19
CA THR A 217 -4.63 -8.56 24.25
C THR A 217 -3.93 -8.40 25.59
N LYS A 218 -4.69 -8.44 26.69
CA LYS A 218 -4.10 -8.41 28.03
C LYS A 218 -3.02 -9.48 28.25
N ASP A 219 -3.15 -10.64 27.63
CA ASP A 219 -2.25 -11.78 27.84
C ASP A 219 -0.86 -11.58 27.22
N ASN A 220 -0.73 -10.78 26.17
CA ASN A 220 0.54 -10.54 25.46
C ASN A 220 0.96 -9.06 25.41
N ALA A 221 0.17 -8.11 25.91
CA ALA A 221 0.47 -6.67 25.85
C ALA A 221 1.84 -6.29 26.44
N ALA A 222 2.31 -7.01 27.46
CA ALA A 222 3.62 -6.79 28.05
C ALA A 222 4.79 -6.99 27.06
N GLU A 223 4.60 -7.78 26.00
CA GLU A 223 5.61 -8.00 24.94
C GLU A 223 5.72 -6.80 23.99
N TYR A 224 4.70 -5.93 23.97
CA TYR A 224 4.57 -4.79 23.06
C TYR A 224 4.63 -3.44 23.79
N TYR A 225 4.72 -3.43 25.12
CA TYR A 225 4.80 -2.21 25.92
C TYR A 225 6.25 -1.76 26.11
N PHE A 226 6.59 -0.60 25.52
CA PHE A 226 7.91 0.01 25.63
C PHE A 226 7.79 1.38 26.31
N PRO A 227 8.01 1.49 27.64
CA PRO A 227 7.73 2.72 28.39
C PRO A 227 8.55 3.93 27.93
N ASP A 228 9.77 3.69 27.49
CA ASP A 228 10.69 4.71 26.96
C ASP A 228 10.43 5.06 25.48
N SER A 229 9.42 4.45 24.85
CA SER A 229 9.02 4.78 23.49
C SER A 229 8.57 6.25 23.41
N PRO A 230 8.98 7.01 22.39
CA PRO A 230 8.46 8.36 22.15
C PRO A 230 7.05 8.36 21.55
N PHE A 231 6.53 7.19 21.19
CA PHE A 231 5.20 6.90 20.65
C PHE A 231 4.45 5.92 21.56
#